data_AF-A0A2D7GAB5-F1
#
_entry.id   AF-A0A2D7GAB5-F1
#
_cell.length_a   1.000
_cell.length_b   1.000
_cell.length_c   1.000
_cell.angle_alpha   90.00
_cell.angle_beta   90.00
_cell.angle_gamma   90.00
#
_symmetry.space_group_name_H-M   'P 1'
#
loop_
_entity.id
_entity.type
_entity.pdbx_description
1 polymer ?
#
loop_
_entity_poly.entity_id
_entity_poly.type
_entity_poly.pdbx_seq_one_letter_code
_entity_poly.pdbx_strand_id
1 'polypeptide(L)' 'AADNGLQIHGGNGFALEYKISRILCDARILNIFEGAAEIQAQVIARRLLQ' A
#
# COMPACT_ATOMS: atom_id res chain seq x y z
N ALA A 1 -6.47 0.38 3.61
CA ALA A 1 -6.99 -0.79 4.35
C ALA A 1 -6.01 -1.25 5.43
N ALA A 2 -4.78 -1.65 5.08
CA ALA A 2 -3.76 -2.07 6.06
C ALA A 2 -3.46 -0.99 7.12
N ASP A 3 -3.32 0.27 6.71
CA ASP A 3 -3.10 1.41 7.61
C ASP A 3 -4.24 1.59 8.64
N ASN A 4 -5.48 1.71 8.17
CA ASN A 4 -6.67 1.70 9.05
C ASN A 4 -6.73 0.45 9.95
N GLY A 5 -6.34 -0.70 9.42
CA GLY A 5 -6.25 -1.95 10.18
C GLY A 5 -5.24 -1.86 11.32
N LEU A 6 -4.07 -1.28 11.07
CA LEU A 6 -3.06 -1.03 12.10
C LEU A 6 -3.60 -0.08 13.16
N GLN A 7 -4.25 1.01 12.75
CA GLN A 7 -4.82 2.00 13.66
C GLN A 7 -5.81 1.39 14.66
N ILE A 8 -6.62 0.41 14.24
CA ILE A 8 -7.56 -0.32 15.14
C ILE A 8 -6.81 -1.10 16.23
N HIS A 9 -5.61 -1.61 15.95
CA HIS A 9 -4.79 -2.34 16.92
C HIS A 9 -4.08 -1.40 17.92
N GLY A 10 -4.12 -0.08 17.72
CA GLY A 10 -3.42 0.89 18.54
C GLY A 10 -1.91 0.64 18.57
N GLY A 11 -1.26 0.86 19.71
CA GLY A 11 0.19 0.68 19.87
C GLY A 11 0.65 -0.75 19.57
N ASN A 12 -0.17 -1.76 19.89
CA ASN A 12 0.14 -3.16 19.63
C ASN A 12 0.28 -3.47 18.12
N GLY A 13 -0.38 -2.69 17.25
CA GLY A 13 -0.28 -2.86 15.80
C GLY A 13 1.13 -2.69 15.25
N PHE A 14 2.02 -2.00 15.98
CA PHE A 14 3.43 -1.80 15.62
C PHE A 14 4.35 -2.92 16.13
N ALA A 15 3.88 -3.78 17.04
CA ALA A 15 4.67 -4.91 17.52
C ALA A 15 4.67 -6.05 16.48
N LEU A 16 5.85 -6.65 16.25
CA LEU A 16 6.03 -7.71 15.24
C LEU A 16 5.26 -9.00 15.57
N GLU A 17 4.81 -9.17 16.80
CA GLU A 17 3.93 -10.28 17.19
C GLU A 17 2.54 -10.19 16.56
N TYR A 18 2.07 -8.98 16.23
CA TYR A 18 0.81 -8.77 15.53
C TYR A 18 1.04 -8.73 14.02
N LYS A 19 0.33 -9.61 13.29
CA LYS A 19 0.44 -9.74 11.82
C LYS A 19 0.21 -8.42 11.06
N ILE A 20 -0.55 -7.49 11.63
CA ILE A 20 -0.90 -6.23 10.98
C ILE A 20 0.34 -5.36 10.68
N SER A 21 1.40 -5.47 11.51
CA SER A 21 2.69 -4.80 11.27
C SER A 21 3.31 -5.22 9.92
N ARG A 22 3.37 -6.53 9.65
CA ARG A 22 3.86 -7.06 8.36
C ARG A 22 2.93 -6.72 7.21
N ILE A 23 1.62 -6.84 7.40
CA ILE A 23 0.61 -6.54 6.37
C ILE A 23 0.72 -5.08 5.90
N LEU A 24 1.06 -4.14 6.79
CA LEU A 24 1.31 -2.75 6.40
C LEU A 24 2.50 -2.65 5.42
N CYS A 25 3.60 -3.34 5.69
CA CYS A 25 4.77 -3.38 4.79
C CYS A 25 4.43 -4.02 3.45
N ASP A 26 3.75 -5.17 3.48
CA ASP A 26 3.34 -5.92 2.28
C ASP A 26 2.40 -5.07 1.41
N ALA A 27 1.49 -4.28 2.02
CA ALA A 27 0.62 -3.38 1.28
C ALA A 27 1.37 -2.17 0.70
N ARG A 28 2.42 -1.70 1.37
CA ARG A 28 3.16 -0.49 0.97
C ARG A 28 3.97 -0.66 -0.31
N ILE A 29 4.35 -1.89 -0.66
CA ILE A 29 5.11 -2.18 -1.89
C ILE A 29 4.24 -2.22 -3.15
N LEU A 30 2.91 -2.40 -3.00
CA LEU A 30 2.00 -2.65 -4.12
C LEU A 30 1.96 -1.52 -5.15
N ASN A 31 2.25 -0.28 -4.74
CA ASN A 31 2.27 0.88 -5.62
C ASN A 31 3.65 1.17 -6.24
N ILE A 32 4.62 0.28 -6.07
CA ILE A 32 6.00 0.45 -6.57
C ILE A 32 6.49 -0.78 -7.35
N PHE A 33 6.29 -1.99 -6.80
CA PHE A 33 7.00 -3.20 -7.23
C PHE A 33 6.80 -3.60 -8.71
N GLU A 34 5.59 -3.43 -9.25
CA GLU A 34 5.22 -3.74 -10.65
C GLU A 34 4.98 -2.44 -11.46
N GLY A 35 5.74 -1.41 -11.12
CA GLY A 35 5.62 -0.07 -11.67
C GLY A 35 5.01 0.90 -10.67
N ALA A 36 5.66 2.05 -10.54
CA ALA A 36 5.19 3.13 -9.68
C ALA A 36 3.79 3.59 -10.11
N ALA A 37 2.91 3.86 -9.14
CA ALA A 37 1.54 4.30 -9.40
C ALA A 37 1.46 5.55 -10.30
N GLU A 38 2.44 6.44 -10.23
CA GLU A 38 2.56 7.63 -11.07
C GLU A 38 2.78 7.25 -12.55
N ILE A 39 3.59 6.22 -12.82
CA ILE A 39 3.81 5.70 -14.17
C ILE A 39 2.55 5.04 -14.71
N GLN A 40 1.87 4.25 -13.88
CA GLN A 40 0.58 3.65 -14.24
C GLN A 40 -0.47 4.72 -14.57
N ALA A 41 -0.58 5.76 -13.74
CA ALA A 41 -1.47 6.90 -13.99
C ALA A 41 -1.14 7.61 -15.30
N GLN A 42 0.14 7.82 -15.60
CA GLN A 42 0.58 8.41 -16.87
C GLN A 42 0.19 7.54 -18.08
N VAL A 43 0.38 6.22 -18.00
CA VAL A 43 0.01 5.28 -19.08
C VAL A 43 -1.50 5.30 -19.32
N ILE A 44 -2.30 5.28 -18.25
CA ILE A 44 -3.77 5.38 -18.34
C ILE A 44 -4.19 6.72 -18.97
N ALA A 45 -3.63 7.83 -18.49
CA ALA A 45 -3.95 9.16 -19.02
C ALA A 45 -3.63 9.27 -20.53
N ARG A 46 -2.50 8.74 -20.98
CA ARG A 46 -2.15 8.69 -22.41
C ARG A 46 -3.16 7.88 -23.23
N ARG A 47 -3.65 6.76 -22.70
CA ARG A 47 -4.66 5.92 -23.38
C ARG A 47 -6.04 6.55 -23.45
N LEU A 48 -6.39 7.42 -22.50
CA LEU A 48 -7.68 8.14 -22.51
C LEU A 48 -7.69 9.34 -23.47
N LEU A 49 -6.52 9.86 -23.86
CA LEU A 49 -6.37 11.02 -24.75
C LEU A 49 -6.07 10.65 -26.21
N GLN A 50 -6.02 9.36 -26.52
CA GLN A 50 -5.87 8.80 -27.87
C GLN A 50 -7.23 8.30 -28.36
#